data_AF-A0A378AZC2-F1
#
_entry.id   AF-A0A378AZC2-F1
#
_cell.length_a   1.000
_cell.length_b   1.000
_cell.length_c   1.000
_cell.angle_alpha   90.00
_cell.angle_beta   90.00
_cell.angle_gamma   90.00
#
_symmetry.space_group_name_H-M   'P 1'
#
loop_
_entity.id
_entity.type
_entity.pdbx_description
1 polymer ?
#
loop_
_entity_poly.entity_id
_entity_poly.type
_entity_poly.pdbx_seq_one_letter_code
_entity_poly.pdbx_strand_id
1 'polypeptide(L)' 'MVLSTRVSYPVVPPHVEYSLTPLGLQVSEKVAALADWIEVNLPSVLANHGE' A
#
# COMPACT_ATOMS: atom_id res chain seq x y z
N MET A 1 12.79 -2.67 -6.12
CA MET A 1 13.66 -2.39 -4.96
C MET A 1 13.79 -0.88 -4.64
N VAL A 2 13.00 0.02 -5.26
CA VAL A 2 13.09 1.48 -4.98
C VAL A 2 12.16 1.92 -3.83
N LEU A 3 10.97 1.32 -3.73
CA LEU A 3 9.99 1.60 -2.67
C LEU A 3 10.01 0.57 -1.52
N SER A 4 10.68 -0.56 -1.70
CA SER A 4 10.74 -1.62 -0.70
C SER A 4 12.10 -2.29 -0.70
N THR A 5 12.60 -2.58 0.51
CA THR A 5 13.74 -3.42 0.78
C THR A 5 13.29 -4.86 0.99
N ARG A 6 14.16 -5.81 0.65
CA ARG A 6 13.91 -7.24 0.78
C ARG A 6 15.09 -7.87 1.52
N VAL A 7 14.81 -8.61 2.57
CA VAL A 7 15.82 -9.37 3.33
C VAL A 7 15.43 -10.84 3.32
N SER A 8 16.35 -11.71 2.90
CA SER A 8 16.17 -13.15 2.92
C SER A 8 16.89 -13.72 4.14
N TYR A 9 16.17 -14.44 4.99
CA TYR A 9 16.74 -15.11 6.15
C TYR A 9 16.93 -16.61 5.84
N PRO A 10 18.19 -17.08 5.67
CA PRO A 10 18.48 -18.48 5.42
C PRO A 10 18.46 -19.29 6.74
N VAL A 11 17.40 -19.12 7.53
CA VAL A 11 17.14 -19.89 8.76
C VAL A 11 16.15 -21.01 8.47
N VAL A 12 15.94 -21.95 9.39
CA VAL A 12 14.87 -22.97 9.26
C VAL A 12 13.73 -22.61 10.22
N PRO A 13 12.49 -22.41 9.73
CA PRO A 13 12.09 -22.36 8.32
C PRO A 13 12.54 -21.07 7.61
N PRO A 14 12.93 -21.16 6.32
CA PRO A 14 13.41 -20.00 5.58
C PRO A 14 12.27 -19.03 5.32
N HIS A 15 12.51 -17.74 5.52
CA HIS A 15 11.54 -16.70 5.27
C HIS A 15 12.19 -15.44 4.68
N VAL A 16 11.36 -14.60 4.09
CA VAL A 16 11.77 -13.35 3.46
C VAL A 16 10.91 -12.25 4.06
N GLU A 17 11.56 -11.20 4.52
CA GLU A 17 10.90 -10.02 5.02
C GLU A 17 10.99 -8.88 4.00
N TYR A 18 9.93 -8.09 3.96
CA TYR A 18 9.85 -6.90 3.14
C TYR A 18 9.61 -5.71 4.06
N SER A 19 10.29 -4.61 3.78
CA SER A 19 10.09 -3.36 4.50
C SER A 19 10.03 -2.21 3.52
N LEU A 20 9.42 -1.10 3.93
CA LEU A 20 9.40 0.11 3.11
C LEU A 20 10.76 0.81 3.19
N THR A 21 11.22 1.32 2.05
CA THR A 21 12.33 2.29 2.07
C THR A 21 11.81 3.64 2.55
N PRO A 22 12.67 4.60 2.95
CA PRO A 22 12.22 5.95 3.30
C PRO A 22 11.43 6.65 2.17
N LEU A 23 11.75 6.37 0.90
CA LEU A 23 10.98 6.84 -0.24
C LEU A 23 9.65 6.09 -0.39
N GLY A 24 9.67 4.77 -0.16
CA GLY A 24 8.47 3.95 -0.11
C GLY A 24 7.48 4.40 0.95
N LEU A 25 7.95 4.85 2.11
CA LEU A 25 7.11 5.40 3.16
C LEU A 25 6.38 6.68 2.69
N GLN A 26 7.12 7.63 2.11
CA GLN A 26 6.52 8.86 1.56
C GLN A 26 5.46 8.58 0.49
N VAL A 27 5.71 7.60 -0.39
CA VAL A 27 4.72 7.18 -1.40
C VAL A 27 3.52 6.50 -0.72
N SER A 28 3.76 5.66 0.28
CA SER A 28 2.70 4.95 1.00
C SER A 28 1.71 5.89 1.67
N GLU A 29 2.17 7.02 2.22
CA GLU A 29 1.30 8.06 2.78
C GLU A 29 0.36 8.67 1.75
N LYS A 30 0.84 8.91 0.52
CA LYS A 30 0.01 9.44 -0.57
C LYS A 30 -1.02 8.42 -1.04
N VAL A 31 -0.61 7.16 -1.14
CA VAL A 31 -1.52 6.07 -1.52
C VAL A 31 -2.59 5.85 -0.45
N ALA A 32 -2.23 5.90 0.84
CA ALA A 32 -3.18 5.81 1.94
C ALA A 32 -4.20 6.95 1.91
N ALA A 33 -3.74 8.20 1.78
CA ALA A 33 -4.65 9.35 1.68
C ALA A 33 -5.60 9.27 0.47
N LEU A 34 -5.13 8.71 -0.65
CA LEU A 34 -5.98 8.47 -1.81
C LEU A 34 -7.02 7.38 -1.53
N ALA A 35 -6.62 6.28 -0.87
CA ALA A 35 -7.52 5.20 -0.49
C ALA A 35 -8.62 5.73 0.46
N ASP A 36 -8.24 6.51 1.48
CA ASP A 36 -9.17 7.13 2.42
C ASP A 36 -10.19 8.02 1.68
N TRP A 37 -9.73 8.84 0.73
CA TRP A 37 -10.62 9.67 -0.07
C TRP A 37 -11.57 8.82 -0.92
N ILE A 38 -11.07 7.75 -1.54
CA ILE A 38 -11.91 6.83 -2.32
C ILE A 38 -12.97 6.23 -1.42
N GLU A 39 -12.63 5.70 -0.24
CA GLU A 39 -13.60 5.11 0.69
C GLU A 39 -14.70 6.09 1.10
N VAL A 40 -14.37 7.35 1.32
CA VAL A 40 -15.34 8.42 1.64
C VAL A 40 -16.27 8.71 0.46
N ASN A 41 -15.74 8.72 -0.78
CA ASN A 41 -16.50 9.13 -1.97
C ASN A 41 -17.16 7.96 -2.72
N LEU A 42 -16.76 6.72 -2.40
CA LEU A 42 -17.25 5.50 -3.03
C LEU A 42 -18.79 5.40 -3.00
N PRO A 43 -19.50 5.70 -1.90
CA PRO A 43 -20.97 5.66 -1.89
C PRO A 43 -21.59 6.61 -2.91
N SER A 44 -21.06 7.84 -3.03
CA SER A 44 -21.55 8.84 -3.98
C SER A 44 -21.27 8.45 -5.43
N VAL A 45 -20.09 7.87 -5.69
CA VAL A 45 -19.73 7.37 -7.03
C VAL A 45 -20.63 6.21 -7.43
N LEU A 46 -20.90 5.27 -6.52
CA LEU A 46 -21.80 4.13 -6.79
C LEU A 46 -23.25 4.58 -6.99
N ALA A 47 -23.71 5.59 -6.24
CA ALA A 47 -25.04 6.17 -6.43
C ALA A 47 -25.19 6.82 -7.82
N ASN A 48 -24.15 7.47 -8.33
CA ASN A 48 -24.14 8.07 -9.67
C ASN A 48 -23.99 7.05 -10.82
N HIS A 49 -23.54 5.83 -10.52
CA HIS A 49 -23.43 4.74 -11.50
C HIS A 49 -24.66 3.81 -11.56
N GLY A 50 -25.68 4.08 -10.73
CA GLY A 50 -26.92 3.30 -10.64
C GLY A 50 -28.13 3.86 -11.39
N GLU A 51 -27.93 4.80 -12.32
CA GLU A 51 -28.95 5.25 -13.29
C GLU A 51 -28.85 4.49 -14.62
#